data_AF-C6WD39-F1
#
_entry.id   AF-C6WD39-F1
#
_cell.length_a   1.000
_cell.length_b   1.000
_cell.length_c   1.000
_cell.angle_alpha   90.00
_cell.angle_beta   90.00
_cell.angle_gamma   90.00
#
_symmetry.space_group_name_H-M   'P 1'
#
loop_
_entity.id
_entity.type
_entity.pdbx_description
1 polymer ?
#
loop_
_entity_poly.entity_id
_entity_poly.type
_entity_poly.pdbx_seq_one_letter_code
_entity_poly.pdbx_strand_id
1 'polypeptide(L)'
;MTAGMMLPPELSGLLNTLGFSWPESDEGKLFDLGGLWSGFADRLGPAATAADGHAQLVLDTSSGAAVERFKAFWTDGEAPKQNLDDGATASSLVGAGLYVCAGVVVALKIAVVVQLVVLAVQIVQAIATAVPTFGLSLLQIPIFKQITSLVLDQVIGLAVSQVLGA
;
A
#
# COMPACT_ATOMS: atom_id res chain seq x y z
N MET A 1 -10.72 -0.13 -12.55
CA MET A 1 -9.30 -0.14 -12.96
C MET A 1 -8.79 1.29 -12.93
N THR A 2 -8.38 1.76 -11.75
CA THR A 2 -7.65 3.02 -11.63
C THR A 2 -6.21 2.72 -12.02
N ALA A 3 -5.72 3.32 -13.11
CA ALA A 3 -4.33 3.15 -13.52
C ALA A 3 -3.40 3.78 -12.48
N GLY A 4 -2.24 3.15 -12.24
CA GLY A 4 -1.18 3.72 -11.41
C GLY A 4 -0.73 5.10 -11.89
N MET A 5 -0.30 5.95 -10.96
CA MET A 5 0.10 7.32 -11.29
C MET A 5 1.35 7.31 -12.19
N MET A 6 1.25 8.02 -13.31
CA MET A 6 2.31 8.16 -14.32
C MET A 6 2.97 9.54 -14.24
N LEU A 7 4.28 9.56 -14.43
CA LEU A 7 5.07 10.79 -14.44
C LEU A 7 5.12 11.38 -15.86
N PRO A 8 4.89 12.69 -16.03
CA PRO A 8 5.11 13.37 -17.30
C PRO A 8 6.55 13.21 -17.81
N PRO A 9 6.79 13.10 -19.13
CA PRO A 9 8.13 12.87 -19.70
C PRO A 9 9.17 13.90 -19.26
N GLU A 10 8.79 15.18 -19.18
CA GLU A 10 9.67 16.27 -18.76
C GLU A 10 10.20 16.08 -17.32
N LEU A 11 9.34 15.63 -16.41
CA LEU A 11 9.72 15.36 -15.02
C LEU A 11 10.50 14.04 -14.90
N SER A 12 10.22 13.07 -15.76
CA SER A 12 10.98 11.81 -15.84
C SER A 12 12.43 12.05 -16.23
N GLY A 13 12.67 12.90 -17.23
CA GLY A 13 14.02 13.32 -17.60
C GLY A 13 14.76 13.94 -16.41
N LEU A 14 14.10 14.87 -15.71
CA LEU A 14 14.67 15.54 -14.54
C LEU A 14 15.00 14.56 -13.40
N LEU A 15 14.08 13.66 -13.07
CA LEU A 15 14.27 12.61 -12.05
C LEU A 15 15.45 11.71 -12.38
N ASN A 16 15.59 11.28 -13.64
CA ASN A 16 16.73 10.48 -14.09
C ASN A 16 18.06 11.24 -13.95
N THR A 17 18.07 12.57 -14.17
CA THR A 17 19.28 13.37 -13.94
C THR A 17 19.69 13.46 -12.47
N LEU A 18 18.75 13.23 -11.55
CA LEU A 18 19.02 13.16 -10.11
C LEU A 18 19.48 11.76 -9.68
N GLY A 19 19.46 10.77 -10.58
CA GLY A 19 19.84 9.38 -10.31
C GLY A 19 18.72 8.49 -9.77
N PHE A 20 17.47 8.97 -9.78
CA PHE A 20 16.30 8.19 -9.31
C PHE A 20 15.52 7.62 -10.48
N SER A 21 14.89 6.47 -10.29
CA SER A 21 13.92 5.90 -11.22
C SER A 21 12.49 6.13 -10.71
N TRP A 22 11.56 6.30 -11.65
CA TRP A 22 10.14 6.38 -11.30
C TRP A 22 9.62 4.99 -10.92
N PRO A 23 8.89 4.85 -9.80
CA PRO A 23 8.33 3.56 -9.41
C PRO A 23 7.16 3.16 -10.34
N GLU A 24 7.27 1.98 -10.95
CA GLU A 24 6.23 1.39 -11.82
C GLU A 24 5.11 0.67 -11.03
N SER A 25 5.10 0.78 -9.71
CA SER A 25 4.03 0.23 -8.88
C SER A 25 2.67 0.76 -9.33
N ASP A 26 1.66 -0.12 -9.28
CA ASP A 26 0.28 0.19 -9.61
C ASP A 26 -0.55 0.24 -8.32
N GLU A 27 -0.76 1.45 -7.82
CA GLU A 27 -1.47 1.68 -6.56
C GLU A 27 -2.93 1.24 -6.67
N GLY A 28 -3.52 1.37 -7.86
CA GLY A 28 -4.87 0.89 -8.14
C GLY A 28 -4.99 -0.61 -7.94
N LYS A 29 -4.02 -1.39 -8.43
CA LYS A 29 -3.98 -2.84 -8.18
C LYS A 29 -3.79 -3.18 -6.71
N LEU A 30 -3.04 -2.38 -5.96
CA LEU A 30 -2.90 -2.58 -4.50
C LEU A 30 -4.24 -2.31 -3.78
N PHE A 31 -4.97 -1.26 -4.16
CA PHE A 31 -6.31 -0.98 -3.66
C PHE A 31 -7.31 -2.11 -4.03
N ASP A 32 -7.28 -2.56 -5.28
CA ASP A 32 -8.13 -3.64 -5.77
C ASP A 32 -7.86 -4.94 -5.01
N LEU A 33 -6.58 -5.29 -4.80
CA LEU A 33 -6.18 -6.47 -4.03
C LEU A 33 -6.59 -6.35 -2.56
N GLY A 34 -6.45 -5.18 -1.96
CA GLY A 34 -6.95 -4.90 -0.61
C GLY A 34 -8.45 -5.17 -0.49
N GLY A 35 -9.22 -4.69 -1.47
CA GLY A 35 -10.67 -4.94 -1.54
C GLY A 35 -11.04 -6.40 -1.73
N LEU A 36 -10.25 -7.17 -2.50
CA LEU A 36 -10.47 -8.61 -2.65
C LEU A 36 -10.25 -9.36 -1.33
N TRP A 37 -9.22 -9.01 -0.56
CA TRP A 37 -8.94 -9.62 0.74
C TRP A 37 -9.98 -9.24 1.80
N SER A 38 -10.38 -7.97 1.86
CA SER A 38 -11.48 -7.53 2.74
C SER A 38 -12.80 -8.21 2.36
N GLY A 39 -13.13 -8.27 1.06
CA GLY A 39 -14.34 -8.94 0.59
C GLY A 39 -14.32 -10.46 0.77
N PHE A 40 -13.13 -11.08 0.88
CA PHE A 40 -12.99 -12.48 1.28
C PHE A 40 -13.26 -12.68 2.78
N ALA A 41 -12.73 -11.79 3.63
CA ALA A 41 -13.04 -11.77 5.06
C ALA A 41 -14.54 -11.63 5.33
N ASP A 42 -15.22 -10.73 4.61
CA ASP A 42 -16.67 -10.49 4.73
C ASP A 42 -17.51 -11.73 4.38
N ARG A 43 -16.98 -12.64 3.55
CA ARG A 43 -17.67 -13.90 3.18
C ARG A 43 -17.38 -15.03 4.16
N LEU A 44 -16.20 -15.04 4.77
CA LEU A 44 -15.78 -16.08 5.71
C LEU A 44 -16.62 -16.07 6.99
N GLY A 45 -16.90 -14.91 7.58
CA GLY A 45 -17.69 -14.82 8.82
C GLY A 45 -19.11 -15.41 8.70
N PRO A 46 -19.91 -15.02 7.69
CA PRO A 46 -21.22 -15.62 7.43
C PRO A 46 -21.14 -17.12 7.13
N ALA A 47 -20.12 -17.57 6.40
CA ALA A 47 -19.90 -19.00 6.12
C ALA A 47 -19.59 -19.80 7.40
N ALA A 48 -18.76 -19.26 8.29
CA ALA A 48 -18.45 -19.85 9.60
C ALA A 48 -19.70 -19.94 10.48
N THR A 49 -20.50 -18.87 10.50
CA THR A 49 -21.76 -18.81 11.25
C THR A 49 -22.78 -19.83 10.73
N ALA A 50 -22.92 -19.95 9.41
CA ALA A 50 -23.82 -20.93 8.79
C ALA A 50 -23.35 -22.37 9.09
N ALA A 51 -22.05 -22.63 8.98
CA ALA A 51 -21.48 -23.93 9.31
C ALA A 51 -21.71 -24.31 10.78
N ASP A 52 -21.55 -23.35 11.70
CA ASP A 52 -21.84 -23.56 13.12
C ASP A 52 -23.33 -23.87 13.36
N GLY A 53 -24.24 -23.13 12.72
CA GLY A 53 -25.67 -23.43 12.80
C GLY A 53 -26.03 -24.85 12.34
N HIS A 54 -25.41 -25.32 11.25
CA HIS A 54 -25.59 -26.70 10.78
C HIS A 54 -24.99 -27.73 11.75
N ALA A 55 -23.83 -27.43 12.33
CA ALA A 55 -23.22 -28.30 13.33
C ALA A 55 -24.10 -28.43 14.58
N GLN A 56 -24.63 -27.32 15.10
CA GLN A 56 -25.53 -27.34 16.27
C GLN A 56 -26.81 -28.14 15.97
N LEU A 57 -27.40 -28.00 14.78
CA LEU A 57 -28.58 -28.79 14.39
C LEU A 57 -28.33 -30.30 14.45
N VAL A 58 -27.15 -30.75 13.99
CA VAL A 58 -26.74 -32.16 14.04
C VAL A 58 -26.57 -32.61 15.49
N LEU A 59 -25.96 -31.78 16.33
CA LEU A 59 -25.75 -32.06 17.76
C LEU A 59 -27.06 -32.11 18.55
N ASP A 60 -28.04 -31.28 18.19
CA ASP A 60 -29.35 -31.23 18.87
C ASP A 60 -30.28 -32.36 18.45
N THR A 61 -30.20 -32.78 17.18
CA THR A 61 -31.15 -33.76 16.60
C THR A 61 -30.64 -35.20 16.69
N SER A 62 -29.33 -35.40 16.86
CA SER A 62 -28.71 -36.73 16.85
C SER A 62 -28.05 -37.06 18.18
N SER A 63 -27.98 -38.34 18.52
CA SER A 63 -27.25 -38.81 19.69
C SER A 63 -26.43 -40.06 19.38
N GLY A 64 -25.39 -40.31 20.17
CA GLY A 64 -24.52 -41.48 20.05
C GLY A 64 -23.03 -41.13 19.97
N ALA A 65 -22.19 -42.15 19.99
CA ALA A 65 -20.73 -42.00 20.08
C ALA A 65 -20.11 -41.22 18.91
N ALA A 66 -20.73 -41.26 17.71
CA ALA A 66 -20.28 -40.48 16.56
C ALA A 66 -20.56 -38.97 16.74
N VAL A 67 -21.71 -38.61 17.32
CA VAL A 67 -22.11 -37.22 17.58
C VAL A 67 -21.22 -36.61 18.65
N GLU A 68 -20.87 -37.37 19.70
CA GLU A 68 -19.96 -36.89 20.74
C GLU A 68 -18.54 -36.61 20.20
N ARG A 69 -18.05 -37.46 19.28
CA ARG A 69 -16.77 -37.21 18.59
C ARG A 69 -16.84 -35.99 17.66
N PHE A 70 -17.95 -35.82 16.95
CA PHE A 70 -18.17 -34.64 16.12
C PHE A 70 -18.21 -33.37 16.97
N LYS A 71 -18.91 -33.39 18.12
CA LYS A 71 -18.92 -32.30 19.09
C LYS A 71 -17.50 -31.94 19.52
N ALA A 72 -16.73 -32.93 19.97
CA ALA A 72 -15.35 -32.74 20.39
C ALA A 72 -14.51 -32.09 19.26
N PHE A 73 -14.60 -32.61 18.03
CA PHE A 73 -13.92 -32.04 16.86
C PHE A 73 -14.36 -30.59 16.55
N TRP A 74 -15.66 -30.29 16.70
CA TRP A 74 -16.22 -28.97 16.41
C TRP A 74 -15.91 -27.91 17.48
N THR A 75 -15.62 -28.33 18.72
CA THR A 75 -15.35 -27.44 19.85
C THR A 75 -13.89 -27.40 20.31
N ASP A 76 -13.01 -28.17 19.68
CA ASP A 76 -11.58 -28.21 20.03
C ASP A 76 -10.86 -26.88 19.74
N GLY A 77 -9.66 -26.68 20.29
CA GLY A 77 -8.88 -25.44 20.11
C GLY A 77 -8.40 -25.16 18.68
N GLU A 78 -8.39 -26.17 17.81
CA GLU A 78 -8.17 -26.05 16.36
C GLU A 78 -9.48 -26.28 15.58
N ALA A 79 -10.62 -25.99 16.20
CA ALA A 79 -11.93 -26.24 15.62
C ALA A 79 -12.08 -25.57 14.25
N PRO A 80 -12.81 -26.22 13.32
CA PRO A 80 -13.11 -25.65 12.00
C PRO A 80 -13.70 -24.23 12.09
N LYS A 81 -14.53 -23.96 13.09
CA LYS A 81 -15.11 -22.63 13.33
C LYS A 81 -14.04 -21.59 13.67
N GLN A 82 -13.16 -21.89 14.63
CA GLN A 82 -12.09 -21.00 15.04
C GLN A 82 -11.12 -20.72 13.89
N ASN A 83 -10.76 -21.74 13.10
CA ASN A 83 -9.92 -21.56 11.92
C ASN A 83 -10.55 -20.65 10.86
N LEU A 84 -11.87 -20.69 10.69
CA LEU A 84 -12.59 -19.80 9.77
C LEU A 84 -12.66 -18.36 10.30
N ASP A 85 -12.88 -18.17 11.60
CA ASP A 85 -12.89 -16.86 12.25
C ASP A 85 -11.49 -16.21 12.24
N ASP A 86 -10.44 -16.99 12.54
CA ASP A 86 -9.04 -16.57 12.44
C ASP A 86 -8.67 -16.26 10.99
N GLY A 87 -9.15 -17.07 10.04
CA GLY A 87 -8.99 -16.82 8.61
C GLY A 87 -9.65 -15.52 8.14
N ALA A 88 -10.84 -15.20 8.66
CA ALA A 88 -11.52 -13.95 8.38
C ALA A 88 -10.72 -12.76 8.93
N THR A 89 -10.24 -12.86 10.17
CA THR A 89 -9.43 -11.84 10.83
C THR A 89 -8.12 -11.61 10.07
N ALA A 90 -7.38 -12.67 9.75
CA ALA A 90 -6.14 -12.60 8.99
C ALA A 90 -6.36 -11.97 7.61
N SER A 91 -7.42 -12.35 6.92
CA SER A 91 -7.78 -11.79 5.60
C SER A 91 -8.09 -10.30 5.69
N SER A 92 -8.79 -9.87 6.74
CA SER A 92 -9.08 -8.44 6.97
C SER A 92 -7.81 -7.64 7.23
N LEU A 93 -6.85 -8.21 7.98
CA LEU A 93 -5.57 -7.58 8.29
C LEU A 93 -4.71 -7.43 7.02
N VAL A 94 -4.67 -8.46 6.18
CA VAL A 94 -3.99 -8.39 4.88
C VAL A 94 -4.61 -7.32 3.99
N GLY A 95 -5.94 -7.25 3.92
CA GLY A 95 -6.66 -6.21 3.19
C GLY A 95 -6.30 -4.80 3.68
N ALA A 96 -6.32 -4.59 5.00
CA ALA A 96 -5.94 -3.32 5.62
C ALA A 96 -4.47 -2.94 5.32
N GLY A 97 -3.54 -3.90 5.41
CA GLY A 97 -2.13 -3.68 5.08
C GLY A 97 -1.93 -3.26 3.63
N LEU A 98 -2.65 -3.88 2.68
CA LEU A 98 -2.61 -3.50 1.28
C LEU A 98 -3.14 -2.09 1.03
N TYR A 99 -4.19 -1.68 1.75
CA TYR A 99 -4.71 -0.31 1.68
C TYR A 99 -3.70 0.72 2.19
N VAL A 100 -3.01 0.43 3.30
CA VAL A 100 -1.96 1.30 3.84
C VAL A 100 -0.82 1.42 2.83
N CYS A 101 -0.32 0.29 2.30
CA CYS A 101 0.74 0.28 1.29
C CYS A 101 0.35 1.10 0.05
N ALA A 102 -0.87 0.91 -0.46
CA ALA A 102 -1.37 1.68 -1.60
C ALA A 102 -1.37 3.19 -1.31
N GLY A 103 -1.90 3.60 -0.16
CA GLY A 103 -1.94 5.00 0.27
C GLY A 103 -0.54 5.61 0.42
N VAL A 104 0.40 4.88 1.01
CA VAL A 104 1.80 5.33 1.17
C VAL A 104 2.47 5.51 -0.19
N VAL A 105 2.31 4.58 -1.13
CA VAL A 105 2.90 4.71 -2.47
C VAL A 105 2.30 5.90 -3.24
N VAL A 106 0.98 6.12 -3.15
CA VAL A 106 0.34 7.32 -3.74
C VAL A 106 0.95 8.59 -3.14
N ALA A 107 1.04 8.68 -1.82
CA ALA A 107 1.60 9.85 -1.13
C ALA A 107 3.05 10.11 -1.52
N LEU A 108 3.88 9.05 -1.58
CA LEU A 108 5.27 9.11 -2.06
C LEU A 108 5.33 9.66 -3.48
N LYS A 109 4.57 9.09 -4.43
CA LYS A 109 4.57 9.54 -5.83
C LYS A 109 4.16 11.01 -5.97
N ILE A 110 3.14 11.44 -5.24
CA ILE A 110 2.71 12.85 -5.22
C ILE A 110 3.84 13.74 -4.69
N ALA A 111 4.47 13.37 -3.58
CA ALA A 111 5.57 14.15 -3.00
C ALA A 111 6.75 14.25 -3.98
N VAL A 112 7.13 13.17 -4.66
CA VAL A 112 8.17 13.16 -5.70
C VAL A 112 7.80 14.13 -6.84
N VAL A 113 6.57 14.05 -7.36
CA VAL A 113 6.09 14.95 -8.42
C VAL A 113 6.19 16.41 -8.01
N VAL A 114 5.74 16.75 -6.79
CA VAL A 114 5.81 18.12 -6.27
C VAL A 114 7.26 18.61 -6.21
N GLN A 115 8.18 17.79 -5.70
CA GLN A 115 9.60 18.19 -5.62
C GLN A 115 10.23 18.41 -7.00
N LEU A 116 9.90 17.56 -7.98
CA LEU A 116 10.39 17.73 -9.35
C LEU A 116 9.84 19.00 -10.00
N VAL A 117 8.57 19.36 -9.76
CA VAL A 117 7.98 20.61 -10.24
C VAL A 117 8.67 21.82 -9.61
N VAL A 118 8.92 21.78 -8.29
CA VAL A 118 9.67 22.84 -7.59
C VAL A 118 11.07 23.00 -8.18
N LEU A 119 11.79 21.91 -8.39
CA LEU A 119 13.12 21.93 -9.00
C LEU A 119 13.08 22.50 -10.42
N ALA A 120 12.10 22.10 -11.24
CA ALA A 120 11.95 22.62 -12.59
C ALA A 120 11.74 24.14 -12.59
N VAL A 121 10.90 24.66 -11.69
CA VAL A 121 10.68 26.10 -11.52
C VAL A 121 11.97 26.82 -11.10
N GLN A 122 12.72 26.26 -10.15
CA GLN A 122 14.00 26.83 -9.71
C GLN A 122 15.04 26.89 -10.84
N ILE A 123 15.10 25.86 -11.69
CA ILE A 123 15.98 25.85 -12.87
C ILE A 123 15.56 26.93 -13.87
N VAL A 124 14.27 27.06 -14.17
CA VAL A 124 13.76 28.09 -15.08
C VAL A 124 14.07 29.48 -14.53
N GLN A 125 13.88 29.72 -13.23
CA GLN A 125 14.23 30.99 -12.59
C GLN A 125 15.73 31.28 -12.67
N ALA A 126 16.58 30.29 -12.36
CA ALA A 126 18.02 30.43 -12.46
C ALA A 126 18.48 30.79 -13.89
N ILE A 127 17.82 30.25 -14.91
CA ILE A 127 18.07 30.59 -16.32
C ILE A 127 17.55 32.00 -16.64
N ALA A 128 16.34 32.34 -16.20
CA ALA A 128 15.74 33.65 -16.45
C ALA A 128 16.56 34.79 -15.83
N THR A 129 17.18 34.56 -14.67
CA THR A 129 18.04 35.55 -14.01
C THR A 129 19.52 35.42 -14.39
N ALA A 130 19.87 34.57 -15.37
CA ALA A 130 21.27 34.34 -15.73
C ALA A 130 21.94 35.61 -16.25
N VAL A 131 21.31 36.34 -17.16
CA VAL A 131 21.87 37.59 -17.72
C VAL A 131 22.09 38.67 -16.64
N PRO A 132 21.08 39.05 -15.83
CA PRO A 132 21.27 40.09 -14.81
C PRO A 132 22.21 39.68 -13.68
N THR A 133 22.40 38.37 -13.43
CA THR A 133 23.35 37.87 -12.43
C THR A 133 24.72 37.49 -13.01
N PHE A 134 24.99 37.84 -14.27
CA PHE A 134 26.23 37.49 -14.98
C PHE A 134 26.55 35.98 -14.95
N GLY A 135 25.52 35.14 -14.99
CA GLY A 135 25.62 33.68 -14.97
C GLY A 135 25.77 33.07 -13.58
N LEU A 136 25.83 33.87 -12.51
CA LEU A 136 25.98 33.36 -11.15
C LEU A 136 24.78 32.51 -10.70
N SER A 137 23.56 32.84 -11.15
CA SER A 137 22.36 32.04 -10.81
C SER A 137 22.42 30.62 -11.37
N LEU A 138 23.11 30.39 -12.50
CA LEU A 138 23.25 29.04 -13.09
C LEU A 138 24.08 28.11 -12.21
N LEU A 139 25.01 28.66 -11.41
CA LEU A 139 25.83 27.88 -10.47
C LEU A 139 25.03 27.34 -9.28
N GLN A 140 23.79 27.81 -9.07
CA GLN A 140 22.91 27.33 -8.02
C GLN A 140 22.16 26.05 -8.44
N ILE A 141 22.06 25.75 -9.73
CA ILE A 141 21.33 24.59 -10.24
C ILE A 141 21.85 23.26 -9.63
N PRO A 142 23.16 23.00 -9.54
CA PRO A 142 23.67 21.80 -8.86
C PRO A 142 23.26 21.72 -7.39
N ILE A 143 23.19 22.86 -6.70
CA ILE A 143 22.79 22.94 -5.29
C ILE A 143 21.31 22.57 -5.15
N PHE A 144 20.45 23.13 -6.00
CA PHE A 144 19.01 22.78 -6.01
C PHE A 144 18.78 21.30 -6.29
N LYS A 145 19.52 20.73 -7.24
CA LYS A 145 19.48 19.28 -7.52
C LYS A 145 19.87 18.47 -6.28
N GLN A 146 20.95 18.85 -5.60
CA GLN A 146 21.40 18.14 -4.40
C GLN A 146 20.37 18.20 -3.27
N ILE A 147 19.78 19.37 -3.01
CA ILE A 147 18.70 19.52 -2.01
C ILE A 147 17.51 18.65 -2.38
N THR A 148 17.12 18.65 -3.66
CA THR A 148 16.02 17.81 -4.15
C THR A 148 16.31 16.34 -3.91
N SER A 149 17.50 15.85 -4.26
CA SER A 149 17.91 14.46 -4.01
C SER A 149 17.82 14.08 -2.53
N LEU A 150 18.27 14.94 -1.62
CA LEU A 150 18.17 14.70 -0.17
C LEU A 150 16.72 14.60 0.30
N VAL A 151 15.84 15.46 -0.21
CA VAL A 151 14.41 15.42 0.12
C VAL A 151 13.76 14.16 -0.45
N LEU A 152 14.12 13.76 -1.68
CA LEU A 152 13.63 12.52 -2.28
C LEU A 152 14.03 11.31 -1.44
N ASP A 153 15.29 11.22 -1.02
CA ASP A 153 15.77 10.15 -0.13
C ASP A 153 15.00 10.13 1.20
N GLN A 154 14.75 11.29 1.79
CA GLN A 154 13.99 11.40 3.04
C GLN A 154 12.54 10.90 2.86
N VAL A 155 11.86 11.33 1.79
CA VAL A 155 10.46 10.93 1.54
C VAL A 155 10.38 9.44 1.23
N ILE A 156 11.33 8.89 0.47
CA ILE A 156 11.44 7.45 0.23
C ILE A 156 11.65 6.71 1.56
N GLY A 157 12.57 7.18 2.40
CA GLY A 157 12.83 6.59 3.72
C GLY A 157 11.58 6.58 4.62
N LEU A 158 10.81 7.68 4.63
CA LEU A 158 9.54 7.75 5.34
C LEU A 158 8.51 6.76 4.80
N ALA A 159 8.40 6.65 3.48
CA ALA A 159 7.48 5.70 2.85
C ALA A 159 7.84 4.25 3.20
N VAL A 160 9.13 3.91 3.17
CA VAL A 160 9.63 2.58 3.55
C VAL A 160 9.35 2.29 5.02
N SER A 161 9.61 3.24 5.93
CA SER A 161 9.31 3.11 7.36
C SER A 161 7.81 2.85 7.61
N GLN A 162 6.94 3.61 6.95
CA GLN A 162 5.48 3.45 7.08
C GLN A 162 4.99 2.07 6.60
N VAL A 163 5.59 1.52 5.54
CA VAL A 163 5.23 0.19 5.02
C VAL A 163 5.79 -0.92 5.90
N LEU A 164 7.02 -0.77 6.40
CA LEU A 164 7.70 -1.81 7.18
C LEU A 164 7.34 -1.79 8.68
N GLY A 165 6.61 -0.77 9.15
CA GLY A 165 6.29 -0.59 10.56
C GLY A 165 7.53 -0.34 11.43
N ALA A 166 8.58 0.25 10.83
CA ALA A 166 9.87 0.55 11.47
C ALA A 166 9.99 2.03 11.84
#